data_AF-A0A6L6QEV4-F1
#
_entry.id   AF-A0A6L6QEV4-F1
#
_cell.length_a   1.000
_cell.length_b   1.000
_cell.length_c   1.000
_cell.angle_alpha   90.00
_cell.angle_beta   90.00
_cell.angle_gamma   90.00
#
_symmetry.space_group_name_H-M   'P 1'
#
loop_
_entity.id
_entity.type
_entity.pdbx_description
1 polymer ?
#
loop_
_entity_poly.entity_id
_entity_poly.type
_entity_poly.pdbx_seq_one_letter_code
_entity_poly.pdbx_strand_id
1 'polypeptide(L)'
;MTEQQVTEQQKIDDQKFFENIDAYIALANAHENANKGAPQLVGASLLFAAARYNIFLVARAQPDRATFDSKKEEAKSYFMDQFSKMFDDNWEDYGKHFDQYSGQK
;
A
#
# COMPACT_ATOMS: atom_id res chain seq x y z
N MET A 1 -19.79 22.78 2.20
CA MET A 1 -19.75 21.77 1.13
C MET A 1 -21.14 21.16 1.04
N THR A 2 -21.73 21.07 -0.15
CA THR A 2 -22.99 20.34 -0.34
C THR A 2 -22.74 18.84 -0.35
N GLU A 3 -23.76 18.04 -0.08
CA GLU A 3 -23.67 16.57 -0.06
C GLU A 3 -23.15 16.02 -1.40
N GLN A 4 -23.57 16.60 -2.53
CA GLN A 4 -23.04 16.28 -3.86
C GLN A 4 -21.56 16.60 -4.05
N GLN A 5 -21.05 17.67 -3.44
CA GLN A 5 -19.63 18.04 -3.53
C GLN A 5 -18.74 17.08 -2.73
N VAL A 6 -19.25 16.53 -1.62
CA VAL A 6 -18.53 15.53 -0.81
C VAL A 6 -18.40 14.21 -1.57
N THR A 7 -19.47 13.75 -2.23
CA THR A 7 -19.46 12.50 -3.00
C THR A 7 -18.55 12.57 -4.22
N GLU A 8 -18.47 13.72 -4.89
CA GLU A 8 -17.60 13.89 -6.05
C GLU A 8 -16.12 13.95 -5.64
N GLN A 9 -15.80 14.67 -4.56
CA GLN A 9 -14.43 14.72 -4.05
C GLN A 9 -13.93 13.33 -3.63
N GLN A 10 -14.79 12.54 -2.97
CA GLN A 10 -14.42 11.18 -2.56
C GLN A 10 -14.06 10.29 -3.75
N LYS A 11 -14.82 10.35 -4.85
CA LYS A 11 -14.49 9.61 -6.08
C LYS A 11 -13.14 10.01 -6.68
N ILE A 12 -12.85 11.31 -6.68
CA ILE A 12 -11.57 11.83 -7.18
C ILE A 12 -10.41 11.30 -6.33
N ASP A 13 -10.60 11.26 -5.01
CA ASP A 13 -9.57 10.76 -4.09
C ASP A 13 -9.37 9.25 -4.23
N ASP A 14 -10.45 8.48 -4.40
CA ASP A 14 -10.39 7.04 -4.68
C ASP A 14 -9.67 6.75 -6.00
N GLN A 15 -9.98 7.51 -7.05
CA GLN A 15 -9.29 7.38 -8.34
C GLN A 15 -7.78 7.60 -8.20
N LYS A 16 -7.38 8.72 -7.55
CA LYS A 16 -5.97 9.02 -7.32
C LYS A 16 -5.28 7.98 -6.46
N PHE A 17 -6.00 7.41 -5.50
CA PHE A 17 -5.49 6.32 -4.66
C PHE A 17 -5.10 5.11 -5.52
N PHE A 18 -5.98 4.64 -6.40
CA PHE A 18 -5.68 3.53 -7.29
C PHE A 18 -4.61 3.87 -8.34
N GLU A 19 -4.61 5.07 -8.90
CA GLU A 19 -3.55 5.53 -9.82
C GLU A 19 -2.16 5.46 -9.17
N ASN A 20 -2.04 5.80 -7.88
CA ASN A 20 -0.79 5.68 -7.15
C ASN A 20 -0.39 4.21 -6.93
N ILE A 21 -1.35 3.34 -6.60
CA ILE A 21 -1.10 1.90 -6.44
C ILE A 21 -0.56 1.30 -7.74
N ASP A 22 -1.20 1.59 -8.87
CA ASP A 22 -0.79 1.12 -10.19
C ASP A 22 0.63 1.58 -10.53
N ALA A 23 0.96 2.84 -10.22
CA ALA A 23 2.30 3.36 -10.42
C ALA A 23 3.36 2.62 -9.58
N TYR A 24 3.05 2.26 -8.33
CA TYR A 24 3.96 1.47 -7.48
C TYR A 24 4.16 0.05 -8.02
N ILE A 25 3.09 -0.60 -8.49
CA ILE A 25 3.15 -1.93 -9.10
C ILE A 25 3.95 -1.89 -10.40
N ALA A 26 3.73 -0.88 -11.25
CA ALA A 26 4.49 -0.71 -12.48
C ALA A 26 6.00 -0.56 -12.23
N LEU A 27 6.38 0.17 -11.18
CA LEU A 27 7.78 0.28 -10.76
C LEU A 27 8.35 -1.06 -10.25
N ALA A 28 7.57 -1.81 -9.46
CA ALA A 28 7.97 -3.14 -9.01
C ALA A 28 8.20 -4.09 -10.20
N ASN A 29 7.29 -4.11 -11.18
CA ASN A 29 7.42 -4.90 -12.40
C ASN A 29 8.67 -4.51 -13.22
N ALA A 30 8.98 -3.21 -13.30
CA ALA A 30 10.21 -2.74 -13.93
C ALA A 30 11.48 -3.23 -13.20
N HIS A 31 11.48 -3.25 -11.87
CA HIS A 31 12.55 -3.83 -11.08
C HIS A 31 12.68 -5.34 -11.26
N GLU A 32 11.57 -6.07 -11.41
CA GLU A 32 11.61 -7.51 -11.67
C GLU A 32 12.29 -7.80 -13.01
N ASN A 33 11.90 -7.07 -14.07
CA ASN A 33 12.54 -7.16 -15.38
C ASN A 33 14.04 -6.84 -15.32
N ALA A 34 14.42 -5.75 -14.64
CA ALA A 34 15.82 -5.35 -14.51
C ALA A 34 16.68 -6.36 -13.71
N ASN A 35 16.09 -7.02 -12.70
CA ASN A 35 16.76 -8.01 -11.86
C ASN A 35 16.65 -9.45 -12.39
N LYS A 36 16.40 -9.62 -13.70
CA LYS A 36 16.31 -10.92 -14.39
C LYS A 36 15.23 -11.85 -13.82
N GLY A 37 14.05 -11.30 -13.48
CA GLY A 37 12.93 -12.10 -12.98
C GLY A 37 13.17 -12.60 -11.57
N ALA A 38 13.57 -11.72 -10.65
CA ALA A 38 13.73 -12.01 -9.22
C ALA A 38 12.53 -11.50 -8.40
N PRO A 39 11.31 -12.07 -8.54
CA PRO A 39 10.10 -11.54 -7.93
C PRO A 39 10.16 -11.55 -6.39
N GLN A 40 10.84 -12.51 -5.78
CA GLN A 40 10.98 -12.55 -4.31
C GLN A 40 11.79 -11.37 -3.77
N LEU A 41 12.84 -10.95 -4.50
CA LEU A 41 13.64 -9.79 -4.13
C LEU A 41 12.80 -8.50 -4.23
N VAL A 42 12.07 -8.35 -5.34
CA VAL A 42 11.22 -7.18 -5.58
C VAL A 42 10.11 -7.10 -4.55
N GLY A 43 9.38 -8.20 -4.31
CA GLY A 43 8.31 -8.25 -3.31
C GLY A 43 8.80 -7.91 -1.90
N ALA A 44 9.94 -8.49 -1.47
CA ALA A 44 10.54 -8.16 -0.18
C ALA A 44 10.94 -6.67 -0.09
N SER A 45 11.50 -6.11 -1.18
CA SER A 45 11.89 -4.70 -1.23
C SER A 45 10.68 -3.76 -1.17
N LEU A 46 9.58 -4.10 -1.84
CA LEU A 46 8.34 -3.31 -1.85
C LEU A 46 7.70 -3.29 -0.45
N LEU A 47 7.64 -4.45 0.21
CA LEU A 47 7.15 -4.55 1.59
C LEU A 47 7.99 -3.69 2.55
N PHE A 48 9.32 -3.72 2.42
CA PHE A 48 10.20 -2.90 3.24
C PHE A 48 10.08 -1.41 2.93
N ALA A 49 9.89 -1.04 1.65
CA ALA A 49 9.64 0.34 1.24
C ALA A 49 8.35 0.90 1.86
N ALA A 50 7.26 0.14 1.83
CA ALA A 50 6.00 0.50 2.48
C ALA A 50 6.17 0.73 3.99
N ALA A 51 6.89 -0.16 4.67
CA ALA A 51 7.19 0.01 6.10
C ALA A 51 7.99 1.29 6.38
N ARG A 52 9.02 1.59 5.57
CA ARG A 52 9.81 2.83 5.71
C ARG A 52 8.96 4.08 5.53
N TYR A 53 8.09 4.09 4.52
CA TYR A 53 7.21 5.22 4.27
C TYR A 53 6.22 5.42 5.42
N ASN A 54 5.61 4.35 5.92
CA ASN A 54 4.71 4.39 7.06
C ASN A 54 5.39 4.93 8.33
N ILE A 55 6.62 4.49 8.63
CA ILE A 55 7.41 4.99 9.75
C ILE A 55 7.76 6.48 9.56
N PHE A 56 8.07 6.91 8.34
CA PHE A 56 8.29 8.31 8.02
C PHE A 56 7.04 9.16 8.31
N LEU A 57 5.84 8.67 7.98
CA LEU A 57 4.58 9.36 8.28
C LEU A 57 4.33 9.51 9.80
N VAL A 58 4.72 8.51 10.60
CA VAL A 58 4.66 8.61 12.06
C VAL A 58 5.65 9.65 12.56
N ALA A 59 6.91 9.55 12.12
CA ALA A 59 7.99 10.43 12.54
C ALA A 59 7.70 11.90 12.22
N ARG A 60 7.23 12.22 11.00
CA ARG A 60 6.94 13.60 10.59
C ARG A 60 5.81 14.25 11.40
N ALA A 61 4.97 13.44 12.05
CA ALA A 61 3.84 13.91 12.84
C ALA A 61 4.20 14.13 14.32
N GLN A 62 5.40 13.75 14.75
CA GLN A 62 5.82 13.90 16.15
C GLN A 62 6.69 15.15 16.36
N PRO A 63 6.55 15.81 17.52
CA PRO A 63 7.34 17.02 17.83
C PRO A 63 8.80 16.71 18.18
N ASP A 64 9.10 15.50 18.63
CA ASP A 64 10.42 15.12 19.13
C ASP A 64 10.64 13.60 19.11
N ARG A 65 11.89 13.21 19.39
CA ARG A 65 12.33 11.81 19.39
C ARG A 65 11.68 10.96 20.48
N ALA A 66 11.48 11.49 21.68
CA ALA A 66 10.89 10.74 22.79
C ALA A 66 9.42 10.40 22.49
N THR A 67 8.68 11.36 21.91
CA THR A 67 7.31 11.14 21.45
C THR A 67 7.25 10.14 20.29
N PHE A 68 8.18 10.22 19.33
CA PHE A 68 8.29 9.20 18.27
C PHE A 68 8.55 7.80 18.82
N ASP A 69 9.48 7.65 19.75
CA ASP A 69 9.82 6.35 20.33
C ASP A 69 8.64 5.76 21.12
N SER A 70 7.85 6.59 21.82
CA SER A 70 6.66 6.12 22.56
C SER A 70 5.53 5.63 21.65
N LYS A 71 5.49 6.07 20.39
CA LYS A 71 4.48 5.67 19.40
C LYS A 71 4.73 4.34 18.71
N LYS A 72 5.89 3.70 18.92
CA LYS A 72 6.32 2.53 18.16
C LYS A 72 5.28 1.40 18.12
N GLU A 73 4.83 0.92 19.28
CA GLU A 73 3.95 -0.25 19.35
C GLU A 73 2.53 0.07 18.87
N GLU A 74 2.02 1.27 19.18
CA GLU A 74 0.74 1.78 18.67
C GLU A 74 0.73 1.85 17.13
N ALA A 75 1.76 2.48 16.55
CA ALA A 75 1.91 2.59 15.11
C ALA A 75 2.06 1.21 14.44
N LYS A 76 2.87 0.32 15.03
CA LYS A 76 3.06 -1.03 14.51
C LYS A 76 1.74 -1.79 14.47
N SER A 77 0.96 -1.79 15.56
CA SER A 77 -0.35 -2.45 15.60
C SER A 77 -1.26 -1.90 14.52
N TYR A 78 -1.36 -0.56 14.43
CA TYR A 78 -2.21 0.09 13.44
C TYR A 78 -1.86 -0.34 12.01
N PHE A 79 -0.58 -0.29 11.61
CA PHE A 79 -0.20 -0.65 10.25
C PHE A 79 -0.36 -2.15 9.94
N MET A 80 -0.17 -3.03 10.93
CA MET A 80 -0.43 -4.46 10.74
C MET A 80 -1.92 -4.74 10.56
N ASP A 81 -2.79 -4.08 11.32
CA ASP A 81 -4.24 -4.23 11.17
C ASP A 81 -4.74 -3.70 9.82
N GLN A 82 -4.20 -2.55 9.37
CA GLN A 82 -4.52 -2.03 8.03
C GLN A 82 -4.02 -2.97 6.93
N PHE A 83 -2.79 -3.47 7.06
CA PHE A 83 -2.23 -4.41 6.10
C PHE A 83 -3.05 -5.70 6.02
N SER A 84 -3.49 -6.25 7.15
CA SER A 84 -4.33 -7.45 7.18
C SER A 84 -5.63 -7.24 6.40
N LYS A 85 -6.32 -6.12 6.62
CA LYS A 85 -7.57 -5.80 5.90
C LYS A 85 -7.34 -5.69 4.40
N MET A 86 -6.33 -4.92 3.99
CA MET A 86 -5.98 -4.78 2.57
C MET A 86 -5.59 -6.13 1.95
N PHE A 87 -4.88 -6.97 2.70
CA PHE A 87 -4.52 -8.32 2.24
C PHE A 87 -5.77 -9.17 2.03
N ASP A 88 -6.70 -9.19 2.98
CA ASP A 88 -7.94 -9.96 2.88
C ASP A 88 -8.80 -9.49 1.70
N ASP A 89 -8.93 -8.17 1.50
CA ASP A 89 -9.66 -7.59 0.37
C ASP A 89 -9.06 -8.02 -0.99
N ASN A 90 -7.73 -7.92 -1.12
CA ASN A 90 -7.03 -8.35 -2.34
C ASN A 90 -7.09 -9.86 -2.54
N TRP A 91 -7.03 -10.65 -1.47
CA TRP A 91 -7.14 -12.10 -1.52
C TRP A 91 -8.53 -12.53 -2.02
N GLU A 92 -9.58 -11.90 -1.50
CA GLU A 92 -10.95 -12.16 -1.94
C GLU A 92 -11.15 -11.77 -3.41
N ASP A 93 -10.67 -10.60 -3.83
CA ASP A 93 -10.73 -10.15 -5.22
C ASP A 93 -10.01 -11.11 -6.17
N TYR A 94 -8.76 -11.44 -5.86
CA TYR A 94 -7.98 -12.38 -6.66
C TYR A 94 -8.61 -13.77 -6.69
N GLY A 95 -9.24 -14.21 -5.59
CA GLY A 95 -10.01 -15.45 -5.53
C GLY A 95 -11.21 -15.45 -6.46
N LYS A 96 -11.97 -14.35 -6.52
CA LYS A 96 -13.13 -14.20 -7.43
C LYS A 96 -12.73 -14.20 -8.91
N HIS A 97 -11.57 -13.64 -9.21
CA HIS A 97 -11.08 -13.45 -10.58
C HIS A 97 -9.95 -14.41 -10.96
N PHE A 98 -9.71 -15.45 -10.17
CA PHE A 98 -8.56 -16.34 -10.30
C PHE A 98 -8.41 -16.92 -11.71
N ASP A 99 -9.48 -17.42 -12.32
CA ASP A 99 -9.44 -18.02 -13.67
C ASP A 99 -9.13 -16.98 -14.76
N GLN A 100 -9.57 -15.74 -14.56
CA GLN A 100 -9.33 -14.63 -15.50
C GLN A 100 -7.88 -14.13 -15.41
N TYR A 101 -7.30 -14.11 -14.21
CA TYR A 101 -5.92 -13.67 -13.98
C TYR A 101 -4.90 -14.77 -14.25
N SER A 102 -5.23 -16.03 -13.98
CA SER A 102 -4.32 -17.17 -14.18
C SER A 102 -4.14 -17.55 -15.65
N GLY A 103 -5.09 -17.19 -16.52
CA GLY A 103 -5.02 -17.39 -17.97
C GLY A 103 -4.22 -16.34 -18.77
N GLN A 104 -3.72 -15.28 -18.12
CA GLN A 104 -2.95 -14.21 -18.78
C GLN A 104 -1.42 -14.38 -18.69
N LYS A 105 -0.95 -15.58 -18.32
CA LYS A 105 0.48 -15.91 -18.20
C LYS A 105 1.22 -15.90 -19.54
#